data_AF-A0A5J4YCS5-F1
#
_entry.id   AF-A0A5J4YCS5-F1
#
_cell.length_a   1.000
_cell.length_b   1.000
_cell.length_c   1.000
_cell.angle_alpha   90.00
_cell.angle_beta   90.00
_cell.angle_gamma   90.00
#
_symmetry.space_group_name_H-M   'P 1'
#
loop_
_entity.id
_entity.type
_entity.pdbx_description
1 polymer ?
#
loop_
_entity_poly.entity_id
_entity_poly.type
_entity_poly.pdbx_seq_one_letter_code
_entity_poly.pdbx_strand_id
1 'polypeptide(L)'
;MQIHISSSSFLNSVPSRALSCQPRKNTCIVSKDACRPRCLTAIAQSLVTLPITAQDITPEAFAPFGQVIGATDDGKNFDDTDAALRLDLGTPRFYIMHLPRRGMTFDRITYHANVTQCLGGLDPTSWYLAVAAPSGSVQNAPAEQDLHAFKIPSGKFVKLHQGTWHAGPLFQSRESMDFYNLELSDTNQIDHNTHVYSHKDGLEFEVVAQDST
;
A
#
# COMPACT_ATOMS: atom_id res chain seq x y z
N MET A 1 -39.37 -25.42 -8.92
CA MET A 1 -40.10 -24.27 -8.38
C MET A 1 -39.59 -23.04 -9.12
N GLN A 2 -40.36 -22.60 -10.11
CA GLN A 2 -39.97 -21.64 -11.14
C GLN A 2 -40.66 -20.32 -10.80
N ILE A 3 -39.92 -19.22 -10.68
CA ILE A 3 -40.49 -17.89 -10.40
C ILE A 3 -40.23 -17.02 -11.64
N HIS A 4 -41.31 -16.77 -12.38
CA HIS A 4 -41.39 -15.76 -13.43
C HIS A 4 -41.57 -14.39 -12.80
N ILE A 5 -40.77 -13.40 -13.22
CA ILE A 5 -41.03 -11.98 -12.97
C ILE A 5 -41.09 -11.28 -14.32
N SER A 6 -42.24 -10.68 -14.58
CA SER A 6 -42.63 -10.05 -15.84
C SER A 6 -42.01 -8.65 -15.96
N SER A 7 -41.42 -8.34 -17.12
CA SER A 7 -40.94 -7.01 -17.48
C SER A 7 -42.06 -6.19 -18.14
N SER A 8 -42.25 -4.95 -17.69
CA SER A 8 -43.10 -3.95 -18.34
C SER A 8 -42.28 -2.69 -18.62
N SER A 9 -42.18 -2.37 -19.89
CA SER A 9 -41.54 -1.19 -20.48
C SER A 9 -42.43 0.04 -20.37
N PHE A 10 -41.84 1.20 -20.06
CA PHE A 10 -42.42 2.50 -20.40
C PHE A 10 -41.33 3.46 -20.90
N LEU A 11 -41.44 3.80 -22.17
CA LEU A 11 -40.78 4.93 -22.84
C LEU A 11 -41.39 6.24 -22.33
N ASN A 12 -40.57 7.26 -22.10
CA ASN A 12 -41.00 8.66 -22.21
C ASN A 12 -39.81 9.54 -22.62
N SER A 13 -39.88 10.01 -23.86
CA SER A 13 -39.01 11.00 -24.49
C SER A 13 -39.48 12.42 -24.16
N VAL A 14 -38.56 13.30 -23.76
CA VAL A 14 -38.81 14.75 -23.60
C VAL A 14 -37.92 15.52 -24.58
N PRO A 15 -38.45 16.42 -25.42
CA PRO A 15 -37.63 17.24 -26.32
C PRO A 15 -37.25 18.56 -25.65
N SER A 16 -35.97 18.94 -25.68
CA SER A 16 -35.55 20.29 -25.30
C SER A 16 -35.09 21.07 -26.52
N ARG A 17 -35.74 22.23 -26.71
CA ARG A 17 -35.58 23.18 -27.82
C ARG A 17 -34.21 23.87 -27.75
N ALA A 18 -33.52 23.89 -28.89
CA ALA A 18 -32.37 24.75 -29.11
C ALA A 18 -32.82 26.21 -29.33
N LEU A 19 -32.43 27.11 -28.44
CA LEU A 19 -32.55 28.55 -28.61
C LEU A 19 -31.27 29.08 -29.30
N SER A 20 -31.42 29.46 -30.56
CA SER A 20 -30.42 30.19 -31.35
C SER A 20 -30.32 31.63 -30.82
N CYS A 21 -29.15 32.02 -30.34
CA CYS A 21 -28.86 33.37 -29.89
C CYS A 21 -27.74 33.96 -30.78
N GLN A 22 -28.09 34.98 -31.56
CA GLN A 22 -27.13 35.72 -32.39
C GLN A 22 -26.21 36.60 -31.52
N PRO A 23 -24.92 36.79 -31.88
CA PRO A 23 -24.03 37.67 -31.14
C PRO A 23 -24.24 39.13 -31.53
N ARG A 24 -24.61 39.97 -30.55
CA ARG A 24 -24.49 41.43 -30.66
C ARG A 24 -23.04 41.83 -30.38
N LYS A 25 -22.44 42.59 -31.30
CA LYS A 25 -21.13 43.23 -31.13
C LYS A 25 -21.25 44.32 -30.06
N ASN A 26 -20.72 44.07 -28.88
CA ASN A 26 -20.43 45.12 -27.91
C ASN A 26 -18.91 45.30 -27.80
N THR A 27 -18.47 46.47 -28.22
CA THR A 27 -17.14 47.03 -27.99
C THR A 27 -16.92 47.24 -26.50
N CYS A 28 -16.01 46.47 -25.90
CA CYS A 28 -15.48 46.76 -24.57
C CYS A 28 -14.15 47.49 -24.70
N ILE A 29 -14.12 48.72 -24.17
CA ILE A 29 -12.93 49.54 -23.98
C ILE A 29 -12.06 48.85 -22.94
N VAL A 30 -10.85 48.43 -23.33
CA VAL A 30 -9.86 47.85 -22.40
C VAL A 30 -9.20 49.01 -21.65
N SER A 31 -9.60 49.21 -20.38
CA SER A 31 -8.78 49.92 -19.41
C SER A 31 -7.61 49.02 -19.02
N LYS A 32 -6.38 49.51 -19.25
CA LYS A 32 -5.14 48.84 -18.84
C LYS A 32 -4.84 49.18 -17.38
N ASP A 33 -5.55 48.58 -16.44
CA ASP A 33 -5.16 48.65 -15.04
C ASP A 33 -5.12 47.26 -14.39
N ALA A 34 -3.88 46.82 -14.19
CA ALA A 34 -3.38 45.95 -13.13
C ALA A 34 -4.23 44.73 -12.71
N CYS A 35 -4.07 43.62 -13.44
CA CYS A 35 -4.22 42.29 -12.87
C CYS A 35 -2.84 41.62 -12.81
N ARG A 36 -2.08 41.87 -11.74
CA ARG A 36 -0.92 41.02 -11.41
C ARG A 36 -1.48 39.75 -10.73
N PRO A 37 -1.32 38.55 -11.31
CA PRO A 37 -1.60 37.35 -10.55
C PRO A 37 -0.61 37.29 -9.38
N ARG A 38 -1.12 37.32 -8.14
CA ARG A 38 -0.35 36.88 -6.98
C ARG A 38 -0.09 35.40 -7.20
N CYS A 39 1.08 35.08 -7.73
CA CYS A 39 1.64 33.74 -7.63
C CYS A 39 1.85 33.50 -6.13
N LEU A 40 0.90 32.80 -5.51
CA LEU A 40 1.12 32.22 -4.19
C LEU A 40 2.14 31.11 -4.43
N THR A 41 3.41 31.42 -4.23
CA THR A 41 4.46 30.41 -4.16
C THR A 41 4.11 29.52 -2.98
N ALA A 42 3.56 28.33 -3.25
CA ALA A 42 3.42 27.30 -2.24
C ALA A 42 4.85 27.01 -1.75
N ILE A 43 5.13 27.35 -0.50
CA ILE A 43 6.35 26.88 0.16
C ILE A 43 6.17 25.38 0.25
N ALA A 44 6.88 24.63 -0.60
CA ALA A 44 6.98 23.19 -0.44
C ALA A 44 7.61 22.97 0.94
N GLN A 45 6.80 22.50 1.89
CA GLN A 45 7.33 22.08 3.18
C GLN A 45 8.27 20.93 2.91
N SER A 46 9.55 21.10 3.27
CA SER A 46 10.52 20.01 3.18
C SER A 46 10.10 18.93 4.17
N LEU A 47 10.03 17.68 3.70
CA LEU A 47 9.81 16.54 4.57
C LEU A 47 11.02 16.37 5.50
N VAL A 48 10.75 15.93 6.71
CA VAL A 48 11.78 15.45 7.64
C VAL A 48 11.93 13.96 7.42
N THR A 49 13.13 13.52 7.02
CA THR A 49 13.44 12.11 6.85
C THR A 49 14.01 11.54 8.14
N LEU A 50 13.38 10.50 8.66
CA LEU A 50 13.80 9.81 9.89
C LEU A 50 14.32 8.40 9.57
N PRO A 51 15.50 8.01 10.09
CA PRO A 51 16.05 6.69 9.81
C PRO A 51 15.39 5.62 10.67
N ILE A 52 15.15 4.45 10.08
CA ILE A 52 14.75 3.22 10.78
C ILE A 52 15.80 2.16 10.46
N THR A 53 16.59 1.78 11.47
CA THR A 53 17.60 0.73 11.30
C THR A 53 16.93 -0.63 11.13
N ALA A 54 17.20 -1.29 10.01
CA ALA A 54 16.72 -2.64 9.77
C ALA A 54 17.47 -3.66 10.63
N GLN A 55 16.74 -4.46 11.38
CA GLN A 55 17.28 -5.61 12.11
C GLN A 55 17.15 -6.89 11.28
N ASP A 56 17.98 -7.91 11.58
CA ASP A 56 17.80 -9.23 11.00
C ASP A 56 16.47 -9.84 11.46
N ILE A 57 15.77 -10.49 10.54
CA ILE A 57 14.48 -11.10 10.85
C ILE A 57 14.66 -12.42 11.60
N THR A 58 13.99 -12.54 12.75
CA THR A 58 13.83 -13.81 13.49
C THR A 58 12.35 -14.06 13.80
N PRO A 59 11.93 -15.32 14.00
CA PRO A 59 10.55 -15.63 14.39
C PRO A 59 10.09 -14.86 15.63
N GLU A 60 10.96 -14.71 16.63
CA GLU A 60 10.64 -14.05 17.91
C GLU A 60 10.48 -12.54 17.74
N ALA A 61 11.39 -11.89 17.02
CA ALA A 61 11.33 -10.46 16.77
C ALA A 61 10.16 -10.10 15.85
N PHE A 62 9.77 -10.99 14.93
CA PHE A 62 8.69 -10.76 13.98
C PHE A 62 7.30 -11.18 14.48
N ALA A 63 7.22 -11.95 15.57
CA ALA A 63 5.98 -12.51 16.11
C ALA A 63 4.83 -11.51 16.32
N PRO A 64 5.06 -10.23 16.73
CA PRO A 64 3.97 -9.26 16.87
C PRO A 64 3.31 -8.86 15.55
N PHE A 65 4.02 -9.04 14.43
CA PHE A 65 3.63 -8.56 13.10
C PHE A 65 3.20 -9.71 12.18
N GLY A 66 3.67 -10.92 12.44
CA GLY A 66 3.58 -12.00 11.48
C GLY A 66 4.30 -13.28 11.88
N GLN A 67 4.52 -14.13 10.87
CA GLN A 67 5.34 -15.33 10.97
C GLN A 67 6.43 -15.28 9.90
N VAL A 68 7.61 -15.83 10.22
CA VAL A 68 8.73 -15.98 9.29
C VAL A 68 8.71 -17.40 8.75
N ILE A 69 8.71 -17.54 7.43
CA ILE A 69 8.57 -18.82 6.74
C ILE A 69 9.85 -19.13 5.98
N GLY A 70 10.33 -20.37 6.07
CA GLY A 70 11.50 -20.85 5.36
C GLY A 70 11.35 -22.30 4.93
N ALA A 71 12.37 -22.82 4.25
CA ALA A 71 12.41 -24.21 3.85
C ALA A 71 12.36 -25.17 5.06
N THR A 72 11.64 -26.26 4.88
CA THR A 72 11.51 -27.39 5.80
C THR A 72 11.75 -28.69 5.02
N ASP A 73 11.94 -29.79 5.74
CA ASP A 73 12.07 -31.11 5.13
C ASP A 73 10.77 -31.56 4.44
N ASP A 74 10.91 -32.34 3.36
CA ASP A 74 9.76 -32.91 2.66
C ASP A 74 8.95 -33.83 3.58
N GLY A 75 7.61 -33.76 3.47
CA GLY A 75 6.70 -34.51 4.32
C GLY A 75 6.52 -33.99 5.75
N LYS A 76 7.07 -32.80 6.09
CA LYS A 76 6.78 -32.13 7.37
C LYS A 76 5.27 -31.92 7.55
N ASN A 77 4.74 -32.32 8.71
CA ASN A 77 3.34 -32.08 9.08
C ASN A 77 3.10 -30.61 9.42
N PHE A 78 1.84 -30.17 9.29
CA PHE A 78 1.42 -28.83 9.68
C PHE A 78 1.57 -28.60 11.19
N ASP A 79 2.17 -27.47 11.59
CA ASP A 79 2.31 -27.02 12.98
C ASP A 79 2.31 -25.48 13.09
N ASP A 80 2.68 -24.96 14.27
CA ASP A 80 2.69 -23.52 14.59
C ASP A 80 3.82 -22.73 13.90
N THR A 81 4.77 -23.41 13.26
CA THR A 81 5.84 -22.80 12.46
C THR A 81 5.44 -22.58 11.00
N ASP A 82 4.32 -23.14 10.55
CA ASP A 82 3.75 -22.87 9.24
C ASP A 82 2.95 -21.57 9.21
N ALA A 83 2.81 -20.98 8.02
CA ALA A 83 1.96 -19.81 7.83
C ALA A 83 0.49 -20.16 8.12
N ALA A 84 -0.07 -19.60 9.21
CA ALA A 84 -1.48 -19.75 9.54
C ALA A 84 -2.32 -18.72 8.75
N LEU A 85 -2.92 -19.18 7.64
CA LEU A 85 -3.58 -18.33 6.66
C LEU A 85 -5.03 -17.99 7.02
N ARG A 86 -5.42 -16.73 6.83
CA ARG A 86 -6.80 -16.25 6.83
C ARG A 86 -7.12 -15.71 5.44
N LEU A 87 -7.83 -16.53 4.67
CA LEU A 87 -8.22 -16.30 3.27
C LEU A 87 -9.71 -16.61 3.04
N ASP A 88 -10.48 -16.72 4.13
CA ASP A 88 -11.87 -17.19 4.18
C ASP A 88 -12.92 -16.12 3.85
N LEU A 89 -12.51 -14.85 3.67
CA LEU A 89 -13.39 -13.71 3.44
C LEU A 89 -13.46 -13.25 1.97
N GLY A 90 -12.94 -14.04 1.04
CA GLY A 90 -12.95 -13.70 -0.38
C GLY A 90 -12.35 -14.78 -1.26
N THR A 91 -11.92 -14.39 -2.47
CA THR A 91 -11.19 -15.29 -3.37
C THR A 91 -9.69 -15.17 -3.09
N PRO A 92 -9.00 -16.24 -2.65
CA PRO A 92 -7.55 -16.22 -2.53
C PRO A 92 -6.90 -15.94 -3.88
N ARG A 93 -5.91 -15.06 -3.88
CA ARG A 93 -5.13 -14.68 -5.05
C ARG A 93 -3.68 -14.93 -4.76
N PHE A 94 -3.10 -15.82 -5.56
CA PHE A 94 -1.67 -16.01 -5.64
C PHE A 94 -1.16 -15.42 -6.97
N TYR A 95 -0.16 -14.55 -6.89
CA TYR A 95 0.42 -13.93 -8.09
C TYR A 95 1.86 -13.49 -7.82
N ILE A 96 2.60 -13.24 -8.91
CA ILE A 96 3.95 -12.71 -8.86
C ILE A 96 3.91 -11.22 -9.21
N MET A 97 4.45 -10.39 -8.32
CA MET A 97 4.61 -8.96 -8.51
C MET A 97 6.00 -8.65 -9.06
N HIS A 98 6.06 -8.08 -10.26
CA HIS A 98 7.30 -7.47 -10.76
C HIS A 98 7.38 -6.02 -10.26
N LEU A 99 8.30 -5.74 -9.35
CA LEU A 99 8.46 -4.42 -8.76
C LEU A 99 9.76 -3.75 -9.25
N PRO A 100 9.70 -2.53 -9.81
CA PRO A 100 10.90 -1.72 -10.03
C PRO A 100 11.41 -1.16 -8.70
N ARG A 101 12.72 -0.91 -8.61
CA ARG A 101 13.35 -0.26 -7.46
C ARG A 101 12.78 1.13 -7.25
N ARG A 102 12.36 1.42 -6.02
CA ARG A 102 11.86 2.74 -5.60
C ARG A 102 12.73 3.41 -4.52
N GLY A 103 13.81 2.76 -4.12
CA GLY A 103 14.68 3.21 -3.02
C GLY A 103 14.31 2.56 -1.70
N MET A 104 14.87 3.11 -0.63
CA MET A 104 14.75 2.62 0.74
C MET A 104 13.87 3.52 1.62
N THR A 105 13.16 4.49 1.03
CA THR A 105 12.29 5.41 1.75
C THR A 105 10.81 5.09 1.58
N PHE A 106 10.00 5.50 2.56
CA PHE A 106 8.55 5.44 2.48
C PHE A 106 7.89 6.57 3.26
N ASP A 107 6.80 7.12 2.72
CA ASP A 107 5.91 8.07 3.38
C ASP A 107 4.51 7.50 3.61
N ARG A 108 4.29 6.24 3.24
CA ARG A 108 3.02 5.54 3.29
C ARG A 108 3.18 4.20 3.96
N ILE A 109 2.23 3.89 4.83
CA ILE A 109 2.11 2.58 5.47
C ILE A 109 0.65 2.11 5.40
N THR A 110 0.46 0.83 5.10
CA THR A 110 -0.86 0.24 4.83
C THR A 110 -1.11 -0.95 5.75
N TYR A 111 -2.36 -1.21 6.11
CA TYR A 111 -2.76 -2.53 6.61
C TYR A 111 -4.00 -3.08 5.88
N HIS A 112 -4.15 -4.41 5.97
CA HIS A 112 -5.29 -5.17 5.47
C HIS A 112 -6.01 -5.86 6.63
N ALA A 113 -7.25 -5.49 6.91
CA ALA A 113 -8.03 -5.96 8.05
C ALA A 113 -8.56 -7.40 7.88
N ASN A 114 -8.84 -7.79 6.64
CA ASN A 114 -9.66 -8.96 6.33
C ASN A 114 -8.84 -10.18 5.87
N VAL A 115 -7.52 -10.02 5.73
CA VAL A 115 -6.66 -11.04 5.14
C VAL A 115 -5.30 -11.10 5.81
N THR A 116 -4.73 -12.30 5.91
CA THR A 116 -3.27 -12.45 6.09
C THR A 116 -2.59 -12.39 4.75
N GLN A 117 -1.55 -11.58 4.62
CA GLN A 117 -0.77 -11.49 3.38
C GLN A 117 0.56 -12.22 3.53
N CYS A 118 0.94 -13.05 2.55
CA CYS A 118 2.29 -13.60 2.47
C CYS A 118 3.10 -12.93 1.37
N LEU A 119 4.35 -12.57 1.69
CA LEU A 119 5.30 -11.93 0.78
C LEU A 119 6.63 -12.67 0.80
N GLY A 120 7.29 -12.76 -0.36
CA GLY A 120 8.68 -13.21 -0.43
C GLY A 120 9.34 -12.89 -1.76
N GLY A 121 10.58 -12.41 -1.69
CA GLY A 121 11.41 -12.18 -2.87
C GLY A 121 11.85 -13.49 -3.50
N LEU A 122 11.75 -13.59 -4.82
CA LEU A 122 12.17 -14.77 -5.58
C LEU A 122 13.65 -14.71 -6.00
N ASP A 123 14.25 -13.52 -5.96
CA ASP A 123 15.63 -13.29 -6.31
C ASP A 123 16.62 -13.73 -5.20
N PRO A 124 17.90 -14.01 -5.56
CA PRO A 124 18.96 -14.35 -4.62
C PRO A 124 19.50 -13.13 -3.84
N THR A 125 18.63 -12.16 -3.49
CA THR A 125 19.00 -10.93 -2.78
C THR A 125 18.05 -10.65 -1.63
N SER A 126 18.59 -10.13 -0.53
CA SER A 126 17.76 -9.63 0.56
C SER A 126 16.89 -8.46 0.13
N TRP A 127 15.76 -8.32 0.80
CA TRP A 127 14.85 -7.18 0.70
C TRP A 127 14.44 -6.74 2.11
N TYR A 128 13.71 -5.65 2.22
CA TYR A 128 13.38 -5.02 3.49
C TYR A 128 11.90 -4.73 3.59
N LEU A 129 11.39 -4.77 4.82
CA LEU A 129 10.00 -4.47 5.13
C LEU A 129 9.95 -3.66 6.41
N ALA A 130 9.31 -2.50 6.37
CA ALA A 130 8.92 -1.79 7.57
C ALA A 130 7.54 -2.26 8.02
N VAL A 131 7.34 -2.47 9.32
CA VAL A 131 6.11 -2.97 9.91
C VAL A 131 5.78 -2.27 11.22
N ALA A 132 4.51 -2.31 11.61
CA ALA A 132 4.07 -2.04 12.98
C ALA A 132 2.90 -2.96 13.35
N ALA A 133 2.69 -3.14 14.65
CA ALA A 133 1.64 -4.02 15.18
C ALA A 133 0.25 -3.50 14.80
N PRO A 134 -0.76 -4.39 14.66
CA PRO A 134 -2.12 -3.97 14.31
C PRO A 134 -2.70 -2.94 15.29
N SER A 135 -3.19 -1.82 14.75
CA SER A 135 -3.89 -0.78 15.55
C SER A 135 -5.38 -0.66 15.23
N GLY A 136 -5.85 -1.35 14.18
CA GLY A 136 -7.25 -1.50 13.81
C GLY A 136 -7.92 -0.27 13.16
N SER A 137 -7.25 0.87 13.04
CA SER A 137 -7.78 2.05 12.34
C SER A 137 -6.69 2.99 11.84
N VAL A 138 -6.95 3.69 10.74
CA VAL A 138 -6.06 4.73 10.20
C VAL A 138 -5.88 5.91 11.15
N GLN A 139 -6.86 6.19 12.00
CA GLN A 139 -6.76 7.23 13.03
C GLN A 139 -5.70 6.92 14.09
N ASN A 140 -5.42 5.63 14.29
CA ASN A 140 -4.39 5.13 15.20
C ASN A 140 -3.19 4.61 14.39
N ALA A 141 -2.80 5.34 13.33
CA ALA A 141 -1.60 4.98 12.57
C ALA A 141 -0.36 4.94 13.49
N PRO A 142 0.60 4.04 13.22
CA PRO A 142 1.79 3.89 14.05
C PRO A 142 2.64 5.16 14.03
N ALA A 143 3.11 5.58 15.19
CA ALA A 143 4.10 6.65 15.31
C ALA A 143 5.51 6.09 15.02
N GLU A 144 6.51 6.98 14.94
CA GLU A 144 7.91 6.61 14.68
C GLU A 144 8.39 5.46 15.57
N GLN A 145 8.14 5.53 16.87
CA GLN A 145 8.61 4.54 17.83
C GLN A 145 7.92 3.17 17.72
N ASP A 146 6.82 3.07 16.99
CA ASP A 146 6.08 1.82 16.77
C ASP A 146 6.56 1.09 15.51
N LEU A 147 7.38 1.74 14.68
CA LEU A 147 7.88 1.21 13.43
C LEU A 147 9.13 0.36 13.65
N HIS A 148 9.13 -0.81 13.03
CA HIS A 148 10.27 -1.72 12.97
C HIS A 148 10.61 -2.00 11.52
N ALA A 149 11.90 -2.03 11.17
CA ALA A 149 12.33 -2.48 9.86
C ALA A 149 13.07 -3.81 9.97
N PHE A 150 12.81 -4.72 9.03
CA PHE A 150 13.44 -6.03 8.99
C PHE A 150 14.14 -6.25 7.66
N LYS A 151 15.35 -6.81 7.72
CA LYS A 151 16.04 -7.40 6.56
C LYS A 151 15.58 -8.84 6.39
N ILE A 152 15.05 -9.15 5.23
CA ILE A 152 14.52 -10.47 4.89
C ILE A 152 15.51 -11.12 3.90
N PRO A 153 16.23 -12.18 4.31
CA PRO A 153 17.19 -12.83 3.43
C PRO A 153 16.50 -13.63 2.32
N SER A 154 17.24 -13.90 1.24
CA SER A 154 16.74 -14.73 0.16
C SER A 154 16.34 -16.12 0.69
N GLY A 155 15.26 -16.68 0.13
CA GLY A 155 14.69 -17.95 0.57
C GLY A 155 13.88 -17.87 1.87
N LYS A 156 13.69 -16.68 2.45
CA LYS A 156 12.74 -16.44 3.55
C LYS A 156 11.55 -15.61 3.06
N PHE A 157 10.40 -15.95 3.60
CA PHE A 157 9.11 -15.37 3.31
C PHE A 157 8.49 -14.89 4.62
N VAL A 158 7.55 -13.98 4.54
CA VAL A 158 6.80 -13.50 5.71
C VAL A 158 5.32 -13.70 5.49
N LYS A 159 4.60 -13.99 6.56
CA LYS A 159 3.13 -13.93 6.63
C LYS A 159 2.74 -12.84 7.61
N LEU A 160 2.16 -11.76 7.12
CA LEU A 160 1.64 -10.67 7.94
C LEU A 160 0.36 -11.14 8.66
N HIS A 161 0.17 -10.69 9.90
CA HIS A 161 -1.12 -10.81 10.57
C HIS A 161 -2.16 -9.91 9.91
N GLN A 162 -3.45 -10.22 10.12
CA GLN A 162 -4.51 -9.29 9.80
C GLN A 162 -4.26 -7.99 10.57
N GLY A 163 -4.34 -6.86 9.89
CA GLY A 163 -4.14 -5.55 10.47
C GLY A 163 -2.69 -5.13 10.64
N THR A 164 -1.70 -5.96 10.33
CA THR A 164 -0.29 -5.55 10.41
C THR A 164 -0.03 -4.41 9.42
N TRP A 165 0.42 -3.29 9.96
CA TRP A 165 0.90 -2.18 9.17
C TRP A 165 2.20 -2.56 8.49
N HIS A 166 2.34 -2.24 7.21
CA HIS A 166 3.54 -2.55 6.46
C HIS A 166 3.82 -1.53 5.35
N ALA A 167 5.11 -1.32 5.08
CA ALA A 167 5.62 -0.55 3.96
C ALA A 167 6.78 -1.31 3.29
N GLY A 168 6.64 -1.52 1.99
CA GLY A 168 7.52 -2.35 1.19
C GLY A 168 6.75 -3.31 0.28
N PRO A 169 7.42 -4.26 -0.38
CA PRO A 169 8.84 -4.56 -0.29
C PRO A 169 9.78 -3.40 -0.69
N LEU A 170 10.88 -3.22 0.05
CA LEU A 170 11.95 -2.24 -0.22
C LEU A 170 13.25 -2.96 -0.57
N PHE A 171 14.00 -2.45 -1.54
CA PHE A 171 15.27 -3.04 -1.97
C PHE A 171 16.11 -2.03 -2.75
N GLN A 172 17.43 -2.21 -2.75
CA GLN A 172 18.36 -1.30 -3.43
C GLN A 172 19.35 -1.99 -4.38
N SER A 173 19.65 -3.27 -4.14
CA SER A 173 20.71 -4.01 -4.85
C SER A 173 20.42 -4.30 -6.32
N ARG A 174 19.17 -4.15 -6.76
CA ARG A 174 18.71 -4.46 -8.13
C ARG A 174 17.75 -3.39 -8.65
N GLU A 175 17.66 -3.25 -9.97
CA GLU A 175 16.71 -2.33 -10.63
C GLU A 175 15.26 -2.79 -10.52
N SER A 176 15.03 -4.10 -10.37
CA SER A 176 13.73 -4.70 -10.14
C SER A 176 13.89 -6.05 -9.44
N MET A 177 12.82 -6.51 -8.82
CA MET A 177 12.71 -7.82 -8.18
C MET A 177 11.30 -8.39 -8.35
N ASP A 178 11.22 -9.71 -8.42
CA ASP A 178 9.95 -10.43 -8.46
C ASP A 178 9.57 -10.94 -7.05
N PHE A 179 8.31 -10.73 -6.67
CA PHE A 179 7.79 -11.11 -5.36
C PHE A 179 6.60 -12.04 -5.49
N TYR A 180 6.66 -13.16 -4.77
CA TYR A 180 5.48 -13.93 -4.40
C TYR A 180 4.54 -13.06 -3.56
N ASN A 181 3.24 -13.03 -3.90
CA ASN A 181 2.21 -12.44 -3.05
C ASN A 181 0.98 -13.36 -2.95
N LEU A 182 0.54 -13.64 -1.72
CA LEU A 182 -0.69 -14.37 -1.43
C LEU A 182 -1.59 -13.54 -0.52
N GLU A 183 -2.76 -13.19 -1.02
CA GLU A 183 -3.77 -12.35 -0.33
C GLU A 183 -5.17 -12.66 -0.91
N LEU A 184 -6.17 -11.80 -0.70
CA LEU A 184 -7.46 -11.87 -1.41
C LEU A 184 -7.41 -11.05 -2.70
N SER A 185 -8.21 -11.43 -3.70
CA SER A 185 -8.20 -10.83 -5.04
C SER A 185 -8.42 -9.33 -5.08
N ASP A 186 -9.20 -8.80 -4.14
CA ASP A 186 -9.63 -7.41 -4.03
C ASP A 186 -9.05 -6.65 -2.84
N THR A 187 -8.07 -7.23 -2.14
CA THR A 187 -7.37 -6.64 -0.97
C THR A 187 -6.98 -5.18 -1.23
N ASN A 188 -6.36 -4.94 -2.39
CA ASN A 188 -5.86 -3.62 -2.78
C ASN A 188 -6.94 -2.63 -3.23
N GLN A 189 -8.21 -3.05 -3.34
CA GLN A 189 -9.34 -2.18 -3.73
C GLN A 189 -10.29 -1.88 -2.57
N ILE A 190 -10.55 -2.87 -1.70
CA ILE A 190 -11.57 -2.75 -0.64
C ILE A 190 -11.01 -2.85 0.78
N ASP A 191 -9.76 -3.25 0.95
CA ASP A 191 -9.12 -3.46 2.25
C ASP A 191 -7.76 -2.75 2.34
N HIS A 192 -7.64 -1.59 1.70
CA HIS A 192 -6.39 -0.85 1.56
C HIS A 192 -6.36 0.35 2.52
N ASN A 193 -6.06 0.11 3.79
CA ASN A 193 -6.12 1.13 4.84
C ASN A 193 -4.76 1.81 5.00
N THR A 194 -4.61 3.02 4.45
CA THR A 194 -3.30 3.70 4.33
C THR A 194 -3.22 4.99 5.15
N HIS A 195 -2.12 5.16 5.87
CA HIS A 195 -1.68 6.44 6.41
C HIS A 195 -0.60 7.06 5.53
N VAL A 196 -0.63 8.39 5.36
CA VAL A 196 0.33 9.15 4.54
C VAL A 196 1.06 10.16 5.42
N TYR A 197 2.24 9.79 5.91
CA TYR A 197 3.05 10.57 6.83
C TYR A 197 3.47 11.94 6.27
N SER A 198 3.79 12.00 4.98
CA SER A 198 4.20 13.25 4.34
C SER A 198 3.12 14.33 4.40
N HIS A 199 1.84 13.93 4.30
CA HIS A 199 0.70 14.83 4.31
C HIS A 199 0.20 15.15 5.72
N LYS A 200 0.30 14.20 6.64
CA LYS A 200 -0.28 14.29 7.99
C LYS A 200 0.72 14.80 9.01
N ASP A 201 1.98 14.44 8.86
CA ASP A 201 3.02 14.61 9.86
C ASP A 201 4.24 15.38 9.31
N GLY A 202 4.33 15.54 7.98
CA GLY A 202 5.50 16.13 7.32
C GLY A 202 6.73 15.22 7.37
N LEU A 203 6.52 13.91 7.50
CA LEU A 203 7.58 12.92 7.69
C LEU A 203 7.72 11.99 6.48
N GLU A 204 8.95 11.50 6.31
CA GLU A 204 9.30 10.33 5.51
C GLU A 204 10.24 9.46 6.35
N PHE A 205 10.25 8.16 6.13
CA PHE A 205 11.17 7.24 6.79
C PHE A 205 12.16 6.65 5.79
N GLU A 206 13.41 6.47 6.21
CA GLU A 206 14.43 5.78 5.44
C GLU A 206 14.85 4.50 6.17
N VAL A 207 14.72 3.35 5.51
CA VAL A 207 15.21 2.08 6.05
C VAL A 207 16.71 1.97 5.82
N VAL A 208 17.47 1.99 6.91
CA VAL A 208 18.92 1.89 6.90
C VAL A 208 19.33 0.43 7.09
N ALA A 209 20.04 -0.14 6.13
CA ALA A 209 20.58 -1.49 6.26
C ALA A 209 21.66 -1.53 7.35
N GLN A 210 21.63 -2.53 8.22
CA GLN A 210 22.78 -2.83 9.07
C GLN A 210 23.90 -3.45 8.20
N ASP A 211 25.07 -2.82 8.24
CA ASP A 211 26.29 -3.42 7.72
C ASP A 211 26.63 -4.64 8.58
N SER A 212 26.92 -5.76 7.93
CA SER A 212 27.32 -6.99 8.62
C SER A 212 28.76 -6.80 9.11
N THR A 213 28.93 -6.62 10.42
CA THR A 213 30.27 -6.63 11.07
C THR A 213 30.92 -8.01 10.99
#